data_AF-A0A4Q2ZTI7-F1
#
_entry.id   AF-A0A4Q2ZTI7-F1
#
_cell.length_a   1.000
_cell.length_b   1.000
_cell.length_c   1.000
_cell.angle_alpha   90.00
_cell.angle_beta   90.00
_cell.angle_gamma   90.00
#
_symmetry.space_group_name_H-M   'P 1'
#
loop_
_entity.id
_entity.type
_entity.pdbx_description
1 polymer ?
#
loop_
_entity_poly.entity_id
_entity_poly.type
_entity_poly.pdbx_seq_one_letter_code
_entity_poly.pdbx_strand_id
1 'polypeptide(L)'
;MERVTVIGLFLKFLYQVLSGLGWVYDRLIRPVTWPLWRFARYLFRQYRRVWDKAVYKRSGHFSRIRAGGMILATAAAFYVALPVVKFFLDAGLFAVTYGTEEVYLSKSQEIDSANNTHSVTGCESLPCTEANSIYYRVREDTFNSLWSMIHHGGLFYPDYVAAAVPGVSKCTVTSYGFRFKFAMRQWDIYPDMLEAHCQPIFDKPPE
;
A
#
# COMPACT_ATOMS: atom_id res chain seq x y z
N MET A 1 -27.59 -37.55 40.10
CA MET A 1 -27.26 -36.21 40.65
C MET A 1 -26.10 -35.55 39.88
N GLU A 2 -25.10 -36.30 39.38
CA GLU A 2 -23.97 -35.79 38.56
C GLU A 2 -24.33 -35.04 37.26
N ARG A 3 -25.36 -35.47 36.51
CA ARG A 3 -25.71 -34.79 35.24
C ARG A 3 -26.15 -33.34 35.43
N VAL A 4 -26.76 -33.00 36.56
CA VAL A 4 -27.28 -31.65 36.83
C VAL A 4 -26.15 -30.67 37.13
N THR A 5 -25.10 -31.13 37.82
CA THR A 5 -23.90 -30.34 38.12
C THR A 5 -23.06 -30.06 36.88
N VAL A 6 -22.92 -31.02 35.96
CA VAL A 6 -22.18 -30.85 34.69
C VAL A 6 -22.87 -29.83 33.78
N ILE A 7 -24.21 -29.89 33.66
CA ILE A 7 -24.97 -28.93 32.86
C ILE A 7 -24.87 -27.51 33.44
N GLY A 8 -24.92 -27.36 34.77
CA GLY A 8 -24.78 -26.06 35.43
C GLY A 8 -23.39 -25.42 35.27
N LEU A 9 -22.32 -26.24 35.31
CA LEU A 9 -20.95 -25.78 35.05
C LEU A 9 -20.76 -25.37 33.58
N PHE A 10 -21.31 -26.13 32.64
CA PHE A 10 -21.26 -25.80 31.22
C PHE A 10 -21.98 -24.48 30.90
N LEU A 11 -23.16 -24.25 31.48
CA LEU A 11 -23.90 -23.00 31.31
C LEU A 11 -23.16 -21.79 31.88
N LYS A 12 -22.49 -21.94 33.04
CA LYS A 12 -21.63 -20.88 33.61
C LYS A 12 -20.44 -20.57 32.72
N PHE A 13 -19.76 -21.59 32.20
CA PHE A 13 -18.66 -21.41 31.25
C PHE A 13 -19.12 -20.71 29.97
N LEU A 14 -20.25 -21.14 29.39
CA LEU A 14 -20.81 -20.52 28.19
C LEU A 14 -21.16 -19.04 28.42
N TYR A 15 -21.78 -18.73 29.56
CA TYR A 15 -22.09 -17.35 29.94
C TYR A 15 -20.82 -16.50 30.10
N GLN A 16 -19.77 -17.03 30.75
CA GLN A 16 -18.50 -16.34 30.90
C GLN A 16 -17.83 -16.08 29.55
N VAL A 17 -17.81 -17.06 28.64
CA VAL A 17 -17.28 -16.90 27.28
C VAL A 17 -18.07 -15.85 26.49
N LEU A 18 -19.41 -15.90 26.50
CA LEU A 18 -20.26 -14.92 25.81
C LEU A 18 -20.10 -13.51 26.39
N SER A 19 -19.99 -13.38 27.71
CA SER A 19 -19.76 -12.09 28.37
C SER A 19 -18.38 -11.50 28.03
N GLY A 20 -17.34 -12.35 27.96
CA GLY A 20 -16.01 -11.95 27.52
C GLY A 20 -15.99 -11.51 26.05
N LEU A 21 -16.66 -12.26 25.17
CA LEU A 21 -16.84 -11.89 23.77
C LEU A 21 -17.62 -10.58 23.60
N GLY A 22 -18.67 -10.38 24.40
CA GLY A 22 -19.43 -9.12 24.43
C GLY A 22 -18.57 -7.93 24.86
N TRP A 23 -17.74 -8.10 25.89
CA TRP A 23 -16.80 -7.07 26.33
C TRP A 23 -15.76 -6.73 25.26
N VAL A 24 -15.18 -7.75 24.60
CA VAL A 24 -14.25 -7.55 23.48
C VAL A 24 -14.94 -6.81 22.33
N TYR A 25 -16.17 -7.20 21.99
CA TYR A 25 -16.94 -6.54 20.94
C TYR A 25 -17.18 -5.05 21.26
N ASP A 26 -17.68 -4.73 22.45
CA ASP A 26 -17.98 -3.35 22.83
C ASP A 26 -16.72 -2.49 23.03
N ARG A 27 -15.61 -3.07 23.48
CA ARG A 27 -14.40 -2.31 23.81
C ARG A 27 -13.39 -2.19 22.68
N LEU A 28 -13.29 -3.19 21.81
CA LEU A 28 -12.32 -3.21 20.70
C LEU A 28 -13.01 -3.03 19.34
N ILE A 29 -14.05 -3.82 19.06
CA ILE A 29 -14.63 -3.88 17.71
C ILE A 29 -15.55 -2.68 17.46
N ARG A 30 -16.45 -2.36 18.38
CA ARG A 30 -17.44 -1.28 18.26
C ARG A 30 -16.80 0.11 18.06
N PRO A 31 -15.77 0.56 18.80
CA PRO A 31 -15.20 1.88 18.58
C PRO A 31 -14.48 2.01 17.22
N VAL A 32 -13.95 0.91 16.68
CA VAL A 32 -13.30 0.89 15.36
C VAL A 32 -14.35 0.81 14.25
N THR A 33 -15.35 -0.05 14.41
CA THR A 33 -16.40 -0.26 13.39
C THR A 33 -17.44 0.84 13.37
N TRP A 34 -17.69 1.55 14.47
CA TRP A 34 -18.67 2.64 14.52
C TRP A 34 -18.36 3.83 13.59
N PRO A 35 -17.15 4.42 13.58
CA PRO A 35 -16.81 5.48 12.62
C PRO A 35 -16.82 4.95 11.18
N LEU A 36 -16.28 3.75 10.94
CA LEU A 36 -16.35 3.08 9.64
C LEU A 36 -17.79 2.90 9.17
N TRP A 37 -18.69 2.45 10.04
CA TRP A 37 -20.11 2.25 9.74
C TRP A 37 -20.85 3.57 9.54
N ARG A 38 -20.48 4.62 10.27
CA ARG A 38 -21.02 5.97 10.08
C ARG A 38 -20.59 6.55 8.73
N PHE A 39 -19.33 6.36 8.37
CA PHE A 39 -18.78 6.75 7.08
C PHE A 39 -19.42 5.97 5.94
N ALA A 40 -19.54 4.64 6.07
CA ALA A 40 -20.23 3.78 5.09
C ALA A 40 -21.70 4.20 4.92
N ARG A 41 -22.43 4.47 6.01
CA ARG A 41 -23.80 5.00 5.94
C ARG A 41 -23.86 6.37 5.26
N TYR A 42 -22.89 7.24 5.51
CA TYR A 42 -22.80 8.54 4.84
C TYR A 42 -22.60 8.37 3.33
N LEU A 43 -21.63 7.57 2.91
CA LEU A 43 -21.38 7.26 1.51
C LEU A 43 -22.60 6.63 0.85
N PHE A 44 -23.25 5.67 1.50
CA PHE A 44 -24.47 5.04 0.99
C PHE A 44 -25.61 6.05 0.81
N ARG A 45 -25.79 6.99 1.74
CA ARG A 45 -26.80 8.07 1.59
C ARG A 45 -26.50 8.96 0.39
N GLN A 46 -25.23 9.31 0.16
CA GLN A 46 -24.84 10.11 -1.00
C GLN A 46 -25.01 9.33 -2.30
N TYR A 47 -24.57 8.07 -2.34
CA TYR A 47 -24.79 7.18 -3.48
C TYR A 47 -26.27 7.04 -3.79
N ARG A 48 -27.12 6.81 -2.78
CA ARG A 48 -28.58 6.75 -2.96
C ARG A 48 -29.15 8.05 -3.54
N ARG A 49 -28.68 9.22 -3.09
CA ARG A 49 -29.13 10.51 -3.67
C ARG A 49 -28.76 10.64 -5.14
N VAL A 50 -27.57 10.19 -5.52
CA VAL A 50 -27.12 10.19 -6.93
C VAL A 50 -27.93 9.18 -7.72
N TRP A 51 -28.12 7.97 -7.20
CA TRP A 51 -28.93 6.91 -7.79
C TRP A 51 -30.37 7.37 -8.02
N ASP A 52 -31.02 7.92 -7.00
CA ASP A 52 -32.41 8.37 -7.08
C ASP A 52 -32.58 9.45 -8.16
N LYS A 53 -31.60 10.37 -8.29
CA LYS A 53 -31.59 11.40 -9.33
C LYS A 53 -31.28 10.87 -10.73
N ALA A 54 -30.36 9.91 -10.84
CA ALA A 54 -29.88 9.39 -12.11
C ALA A 54 -30.87 8.38 -12.72
N VAL A 55 -31.43 7.51 -11.89
CA VAL A 55 -32.19 6.33 -12.34
C VAL A 55 -33.68 6.62 -12.55
N TYR A 56 -34.29 7.44 -11.69
CA TYR A 56 -35.69 7.80 -11.81
C TYR A 56 -35.86 9.03 -12.71
N LYS A 57 -36.88 9.01 -13.57
CA LYS A 57 -37.29 10.21 -14.31
C LYS A 57 -37.99 11.19 -13.37
N ARG A 58 -38.08 12.47 -13.75
CA ARG A 58 -38.84 13.50 -13.01
C ARG A 58 -40.31 13.11 -12.76
N SER A 59 -40.85 12.21 -13.59
CA SER A 59 -42.19 11.62 -13.46
C SER A 59 -42.29 10.45 -12.47
N GLY A 60 -41.21 10.09 -11.76
CA GLY A 60 -41.19 8.98 -10.80
C GLY A 60 -41.03 7.59 -11.44
N HIS A 61 -41.07 7.48 -12.76
CA HIS A 61 -40.88 6.19 -13.45
C HIS A 61 -39.41 5.77 -13.51
N PHE A 62 -39.16 4.52 -13.17
CA PHE A 62 -37.85 3.86 -13.24
C PHE A 62 -37.41 3.67 -14.70
N SER A 63 -36.22 4.15 -15.06
CA SER A 63 -35.66 3.97 -16.41
C SER A 63 -34.57 2.90 -16.40
N ARG A 64 -34.85 1.76 -17.05
CA ARG A 64 -33.90 0.63 -17.16
C ARG A 64 -32.58 1.03 -17.83
N ILE A 65 -32.62 1.90 -18.85
CA ILE A 65 -31.43 2.40 -19.55
C ILE A 65 -30.56 3.25 -18.61
N ARG A 66 -31.16 4.16 -17.85
CA ARG A 66 -30.43 5.00 -16.89
C ARG A 66 -29.88 4.20 -15.72
N ALA A 67 -30.63 3.20 -15.24
CA ALA A 67 -30.15 2.25 -14.25
C ALA A 67 -28.92 1.50 -14.74
N GLY A 68 -28.96 0.97 -15.96
CA GLY A 68 -27.82 0.31 -16.59
C GLY A 68 -26.61 1.22 -16.72
N GLY A 69 -26.81 2.46 -17.19
CA GLY A 69 -25.73 3.46 -17.27
C GLY A 69 -25.12 3.80 -15.91
N MET A 70 -25.94 3.93 -14.85
CA MET A 70 -25.46 4.18 -13.50
C MET A 70 -24.65 3.00 -12.93
N ILE A 71 -25.07 1.76 -13.19
CA ILE A 71 -24.31 0.57 -12.78
C ILE A 71 -22.95 0.53 -13.48
N LEU A 72 -22.91 0.76 -14.79
CA LEU A 72 -21.65 0.81 -15.56
C LEU A 72 -20.73 1.93 -15.06
N ALA A 73 -21.28 3.12 -14.82
CA ALA A 73 -20.51 4.23 -14.26
C ALA A 73 -19.96 3.92 -12.86
N THR A 74 -20.74 3.22 -12.03
CA THR A 74 -20.32 2.78 -10.70
C THR A 74 -19.21 1.75 -10.80
N ALA A 75 -19.32 0.77 -11.71
CA ALA A 75 -18.28 -0.21 -11.96
C ALA A 75 -16.97 0.45 -12.45
N ALA A 76 -17.07 1.39 -13.39
CA ALA A 76 -15.92 2.17 -13.85
C ALA A 76 -15.29 3.00 -12.72
N ALA A 77 -16.11 3.61 -11.85
CA ALA A 77 -15.62 4.35 -10.69
C ALA A 77 -14.85 3.44 -9.72
N PHE A 78 -15.32 2.22 -9.46
CA PHE A 78 -14.60 1.25 -8.63
C PHE A 78 -13.28 0.80 -9.26
N TYR A 79 -13.25 0.61 -10.59
CA TYR A 79 -12.03 0.28 -11.31
C TYR A 79 -10.95 1.35 -11.15
N VAL A 80 -11.34 2.63 -11.20
CA VAL A 80 -10.42 3.77 -11.04
C VAL A 80 -10.14 4.09 -9.57
N ALA A 81 -11.03 3.75 -8.65
CA ALA A 81 -10.87 4.08 -7.23
C ALA A 81 -9.65 3.40 -6.61
N LEU A 82 -9.37 2.13 -6.96
CA LEU A 82 -8.23 1.39 -6.42
C LEU A 82 -6.87 2.06 -6.72
N PRO A 83 -6.51 2.37 -7.98
CA PRO A 83 -5.25 3.06 -8.27
C PRO A 83 -5.20 4.47 -7.66
N VAL A 84 -6.33 5.18 -7.59
CA VAL A 84 -6.40 6.50 -6.93
C VAL A 84 -6.10 6.41 -5.44
N VAL A 85 -6.67 5.42 -4.74
CA VAL A 85 -6.38 5.19 -3.32
C VAL A 85 -4.91 4.85 -3.12
N LYS A 86 -4.35 3.97 -3.96
CA LYS A 86 -2.91 3.65 -3.93
C LYS A 86 -2.06 4.90 -4.13
N PHE A 87 -2.35 5.72 -5.13
CA PHE A 87 -1.67 6.99 -5.37
C PHE A 87 -1.64 7.89 -4.13
N PHE A 88 -2.78 8.06 -3.44
CA PHE A 88 -2.83 8.90 -2.24
C PHE A 88 -2.07 8.30 -1.05
N LEU A 89 -2.01 6.97 -0.95
CA LEU A 89 -1.20 6.30 0.07
C LEU A 89 0.29 6.50 -0.21
N ASP A 90 0.73 6.29 -1.45
CA ASP A 90 2.13 6.46 -1.84
C ASP A 90 2.56 7.94 -1.73
N ALA A 91 1.71 8.88 -2.16
CA ALA A 91 1.94 10.32 -1.99
C ALA A 91 1.98 10.75 -0.51
N GLY A 92 1.11 10.19 0.33
CA GLY A 92 1.12 10.43 1.77
C GLY A 92 2.36 9.86 2.43
N LEU A 93 2.80 8.66 2.02
CA LEU A 93 4.03 8.06 2.48
C LEU A 93 5.24 8.90 2.08
N PHE A 94 5.31 9.32 0.82
CA PHE A 94 6.32 10.24 0.31
C PHE A 94 6.38 11.53 1.13
N ALA A 95 5.25 12.19 1.37
CA ALA A 95 5.20 13.45 2.11
C ALA A 95 5.79 13.35 3.54
N VAL A 96 5.72 12.17 4.16
CA VAL A 96 6.19 11.94 5.53
C VAL A 96 7.61 11.39 5.59
N THR A 97 8.04 10.64 4.57
CA THR A 97 9.26 9.81 4.62
C THR A 97 10.28 10.09 3.53
N TYR A 98 10.02 11.05 2.64
CA TYR A 98 10.95 11.46 1.60
C TYR A 98 12.31 11.85 2.18
N GLY A 99 13.37 11.27 1.62
CA GLY A 99 14.73 11.58 1.99
C GLY A 99 15.73 11.18 0.91
N THR A 100 16.85 11.92 0.89
CA THR A 100 18.02 11.61 0.08
C THR A 100 19.16 11.20 1.00
N GLU A 101 19.84 10.12 0.65
CA GLU A 101 20.90 9.55 1.48
C GLU A 101 22.03 8.95 0.66
N GLU A 102 23.20 8.83 1.28
CA GLU A 102 24.34 8.14 0.70
C GLU A 102 24.41 6.71 1.24
N VAL A 103 24.25 5.71 0.35
CA VAL A 103 24.31 4.28 0.69
C VAL A 103 25.16 3.53 -0.32
N TYR A 104 25.71 2.40 0.11
CA TYR A 104 26.43 1.51 -0.77
C TYR A 104 25.46 0.52 -1.39
N LEU A 105 25.17 0.67 -2.68
CA LEU A 105 24.34 -0.28 -3.42
C LEU A 105 25.22 -1.35 -4.04
N SER A 106 24.70 -2.57 -4.16
CA SER A 106 25.51 -3.75 -4.52
C SER A 106 24.94 -4.53 -5.70
N LYS A 107 23.63 -4.76 -5.74
CA LYS A 107 22.98 -5.56 -6.78
C LYS A 107 21.52 -5.13 -6.98
N SER A 108 21.12 -4.99 -8.23
CA SER A 108 19.72 -4.96 -8.66
C SER A 108 19.29 -6.37 -9.12
N GLN A 109 18.08 -6.77 -8.77
CA GLN A 109 17.47 -8.02 -9.18
C GLN A 109 15.98 -7.80 -9.47
N GLU A 110 15.57 -8.22 -10.66
CA GLU A 110 14.16 -8.28 -11.05
C GLU A 110 13.42 -9.33 -10.20
N ILE A 111 12.36 -8.91 -9.51
CA ILE A 111 11.50 -9.79 -8.71
C ILE A 111 10.30 -10.25 -9.52
N ASP A 112 9.71 -9.34 -10.28
CA ASP A 112 8.50 -9.59 -11.05
C ASP A 112 8.63 -8.96 -12.45
N SER A 113 8.76 -9.83 -13.45
CA SER A 113 8.91 -9.42 -14.84
C SER A 113 7.62 -8.97 -15.50
N ALA A 114 6.45 -9.36 -14.96
CA ALA A 114 5.17 -8.92 -15.50
C ALA A 114 4.87 -7.46 -15.13
N ASN A 115 5.28 -7.03 -13.94
CA ASN A 115 5.07 -5.67 -13.43
C ASN A 115 6.37 -4.84 -13.36
N ASN A 116 7.44 -5.29 -14.02
CA ASN A 116 8.75 -4.65 -14.08
C ASN A 116 9.25 -4.14 -12.71
N THR A 117 9.15 -5.00 -11.69
CA THR A 117 9.51 -4.65 -10.32
C THR A 117 10.91 -5.18 -10.00
N HIS A 118 11.79 -4.28 -9.63
CA HIS A 118 13.17 -4.58 -9.25
C HIS A 118 13.37 -4.40 -7.75
N SER A 119 14.18 -5.27 -7.17
CA SER A 119 14.78 -5.05 -5.86
C SER A 119 16.20 -4.57 -6.02
N VAL A 120 16.56 -3.56 -5.24
CA VAL A 120 17.92 -3.08 -5.15
C VAL A 120 18.41 -3.31 -3.73
N THR A 121 19.55 -3.98 -3.61
CA THR A 121 20.16 -4.36 -2.33
C THR A 121 21.39 -3.50 -2.05
N GLY A 122 21.51 -3.04 -0.82
CA GLY A 122 22.63 -2.21 -0.39
C GLY A 122 22.92 -2.32 1.11
N CYS A 123 23.84 -1.50 1.58
CA CYS A 123 24.15 -1.34 2.99
C CYS A 123 24.59 0.08 3.33
N GLU A 124 24.37 0.49 4.58
CA GLU A 124 24.75 1.83 5.07
C GLU A 124 26.27 1.99 5.18
N SER A 125 26.97 0.89 5.50
CA SER A 125 28.42 0.85 5.68
C SER A 125 28.98 -0.48 5.19
N LEU A 126 30.20 -0.43 4.64
CA LEU A 126 30.95 -1.63 4.28
C LEU A 126 31.75 -2.13 5.50
N PRO A 127 31.82 -3.45 5.76
CA PRO A 127 31.18 -4.54 5.01
C PRO A 127 29.66 -4.65 5.29
N CYS A 128 28.89 -5.09 4.28
CA CYS A 128 27.47 -5.37 4.48
C CYS A 128 27.29 -6.58 5.40
N THR A 129 26.46 -6.41 6.42
CA THR A 129 26.06 -7.37 7.46
C THR A 129 24.54 -7.46 7.48
N GLU A 130 23.99 -8.47 8.16
CA GLU A 130 22.53 -8.57 8.34
C GLU A 130 21.94 -7.38 9.10
N ALA A 131 22.75 -6.68 9.90
CA ALA A 131 22.31 -5.54 10.70
C ALA A 131 22.15 -4.27 9.85
N ASN A 132 23.09 -3.98 8.95
CA ASN A 132 23.19 -2.74 8.16
C ASN A 132 22.77 -2.90 6.68
N SER A 133 22.20 -4.04 6.29
CA SER A 133 21.67 -4.25 4.94
C SER A 133 20.31 -3.56 4.74
N ILE A 134 20.14 -2.97 3.56
CA ILE A 134 18.93 -2.27 3.14
C ILE A 134 18.44 -2.87 1.82
N TYR A 135 17.12 -2.97 1.71
CA TYR A 135 16.42 -3.43 0.52
C TYR A 135 15.48 -2.32 0.06
N TYR A 136 15.62 -1.90 -1.19
CA TYR A 136 14.69 -0.99 -1.84
C TYR A 136 13.89 -1.74 -2.90
N ARG A 137 12.66 -1.28 -3.13
CA ARG A 137 11.89 -1.65 -4.31
C ARG A 137 11.92 -0.51 -5.33
N VAL A 138 11.99 -0.88 -6.59
CA VAL A 138 11.83 0.01 -7.72
C VAL A 138 10.70 -0.56 -8.54
N ARG A 139 9.58 0.16 -8.61
CA ARG A 139 8.37 -0.30 -9.27
C ARG A 139 7.68 0.85 -9.99
N GLU A 140 7.03 0.53 -11.08
CA GLU A 140 6.19 1.51 -11.77
C GLU A 140 4.87 1.64 -11.01
N ASP A 141 4.56 2.85 -10.56
CA ASP A 141 3.25 3.20 -10.06
C ASP A 141 2.85 4.60 -10.53
N THR A 142 1.58 4.93 -10.36
CA THR A 142 1.04 6.22 -10.79
C THR A 142 1.70 7.41 -10.08
N PHE A 143 2.23 7.22 -8.88
CA PHE A 143 2.86 8.28 -8.10
C PHE A 143 4.29 8.53 -8.59
N ASN A 144 5.11 7.49 -8.71
CA ASN A 144 6.47 7.52 -9.24
C ASN A 144 6.48 8.06 -10.68
N SER A 145 5.51 7.66 -11.52
CA SER A 145 5.35 8.21 -12.87
C SER A 145 5.02 9.69 -12.87
N LEU A 146 4.17 10.16 -11.95
CA LEU A 146 3.89 11.59 -11.80
C LEU A 146 5.11 12.35 -11.28
N TRP A 147 5.81 11.80 -10.29
CA TRP A 147 7.03 12.37 -9.73
C TRP A 147 8.11 12.52 -10.80
N SER A 148 8.36 11.46 -11.58
CA SER A 148 9.30 11.47 -12.70
C SER A 148 8.91 12.49 -13.77
N MET A 149 7.61 12.62 -14.05
CA MET A 149 7.13 13.60 -15.03
C MET A 149 7.38 15.04 -14.56
N ILE A 150 7.22 15.30 -13.27
CA ILE A 150 7.47 16.63 -12.68
C ILE A 150 8.96 16.96 -12.62
N HIS A 151 9.82 15.99 -12.27
CA HIS A 151 11.25 16.22 -12.04
C HIS A 151 12.14 16.03 -13.28
N HIS A 152 11.80 15.08 -14.15
CA HIS A 152 12.61 14.68 -15.30
C HIS A 152 11.89 14.86 -16.65
N GLY A 153 10.60 15.21 -16.66
CA GLY A 153 9.82 15.45 -17.88
C GLY A 153 9.40 14.18 -18.63
N GLY A 154 9.51 12.99 -18.01
CA GLY A 154 9.19 11.70 -18.62
C GLY A 154 8.47 10.73 -17.67
N LEU A 155 8.05 9.57 -18.20
CA LEU A 155 7.47 8.52 -17.37
C LEU A 155 8.55 7.86 -16.50
N PHE A 156 8.13 7.24 -15.39
CA PHE A 156 9.03 6.50 -14.52
C PHE A 156 9.25 5.11 -15.08
N TYR A 157 10.52 4.76 -15.32
CA TYR A 157 10.89 3.45 -15.82
C TYR A 157 11.82 2.76 -14.81
N PRO A 158 11.35 1.70 -14.13
CA PRO A 158 12.12 1.00 -13.11
C PRO A 158 13.48 0.50 -13.59
N ASP A 159 13.57 0.06 -14.84
CA ASP A 159 14.80 -0.47 -15.43
C ASP A 159 15.94 0.54 -15.44
N TYR A 160 15.66 1.83 -15.66
CA TYR A 160 16.71 2.85 -15.72
C TYR A 160 17.28 3.14 -14.34
N VAL A 161 16.42 3.13 -13.31
CA VAL A 161 16.86 3.30 -11.91
C VAL A 161 17.62 2.05 -11.45
N ALA A 162 17.16 0.85 -11.83
CA ALA A 162 17.83 -0.40 -11.51
C ALA A 162 19.18 -0.57 -12.25
N ALA A 163 19.27 -0.09 -13.49
CA ALA A 163 20.49 -0.11 -14.31
C ALA A 163 21.55 0.88 -13.82
N ALA A 164 21.15 1.93 -13.09
CA ALA A 164 22.08 2.88 -12.47
C ALA A 164 22.95 2.24 -11.37
N VAL A 165 22.65 1.00 -10.97
CA VAL A 165 23.39 0.23 -9.95
C VAL A 165 24.19 -0.89 -10.63
N PRO A 166 25.39 -0.60 -11.17
CA PRO A 166 26.18 -1.59 -11.92
C PRO A 166 26.88 -2.64 -11.03
N GLY A 167 26.97 -2.39 -9.72
CA GLY A 167 27.70 -3.23 -8.76
C GLY A 167 27.90 -2.50 -7.43
N VAL A 168 28.90 -2.91 -6.64
CA VAL A 168 29.24 -2.26 -5.36
C VAL A 168 29.71 -0.83 -5.60
N SER A 169 28.82 0.12 -5.40
CA SER A 169 28.97 1.53 -5.76
C SER A 169 28.53 2.42 -4.59
N LYS A 170 29.15 3.58 -4.42
CA LYS A 170 28.64 4.59 -3.49
C LYS A 170 27.56 5.37 -4.23
N CYS A 171 26.33 5.33 -3.74
CA CYS A 171 25.20 5.93 -4.43
C CYS A 171 24.46 6.93 -3.54
N THR A 172 24.09 8.06 -4.13
CA THR A 172 23.12 8.98 -3.56
C THR A 172 21.74 8.53 -4.02
N VAL A 173 20.91 8.10 -3.08
CA VAL A 173 19.60 7.50 -3.34
C VAL A 173 18.51 8.43 -2.84
N THR A 174 17.54 8.72 -3.70
CA THR A 174 16.29 9.38 -3.33
C THR A 174 15.22 8.31 -3.16
N SER A 175 14.68 8.16 -1.95
CA SER A 175 13.70 7.14 -1.63
C SER A 175 12.62 7.65 -0.69
N TYR A 176 11.51 6.92 -0.62
CA TYR A 176 10.46 7.12 0.37
C TYR A 176 9.95 5.78 0.90
N GLY A 177 9.47 5.77 2.13
CA GLY A 177 8.94 4.60 2.82
C GLY A 177 9.68 4.25 4.11
N PHE A 178 9.10 3.34 4.88
CA PHE A 178 9.62 2.97 6.19
C PHE A 178 10.64 1.83 6.11
N ARG A 179 11.71 1.92 6.90
CA ARG A 179 12.79 0.91 6.95
C ARG A 179 12.71 -0.07 8.12
N PHE A 180 11.50 -0.42 8.54
CA PHE A 180 11.34 -1.38 9.63
C PHE A 180 11.45 -2.80 9.11
N LYS A 181 12.46 -3.57 9.56
CA LYS A 181 12.65 -4.99 9.19
C LYS A 181 11.40 -5.84 9.44
N PHE A 182 10.61 -5.50 10.46
CA PHE A 182 9.33 -6.15 10.73
C PHE A 182 8.32 -5.94 9.61
N ALA A 183 8.18 -4.69 9.12
CA ALA A 183 7.25 -4.37 8.03
C ALA A 183 7.68 -5.03 6.71
N MET A 184 8.97 -5.08 6.42
CA MET A 184 9.51 -5.78 5.25
C MET A 184 9.22 -7.29 5.28
N ARG A 185 9.50 -7.96 6.42
CA ARG A 185 9.37 -9.42 6.52
C ARG A 185 7.94 -9.91 6.68
N GLN A 186 7.09 -9.17 7.40
CA GLN A 186 5.74 -9.62 7.70
C GLN A 186 4.70 -9.08 6.71
N TRP A 187 4.89 -7.85 6.22
CA TRP A 187 3.89 -7.15 5.41
C TRP A 187 4.38 -6.79 4.00
N ASP A 188 5.59 -7.24 3.62
CA ASP A 188 6.17 -7.00 2.30
C ASP A 188 6.29 -5.50 1.95
N ILE A 189 6.44 -4.64 2.96
CA ILE A 189 6.56 -3.18 2.80
C ILE A 189 8.04 -2.81 2.77
N TYR A 190 8.51 -2.37 1.60
CA TYR A 190 9.87 -1.89 1.37
C TYR A 190 9.84 -0.41 1.00
N PRO A 191 10.91 0.34 1.30
CA PRO A 191 11.06 1.70 0.77
C PRO A 191 11.14 1.64 -0.76
N ASP A 192 10.42 2.54 -1.42
CA ASP A 192 10.46 2.73 -2.86
C ASP A 192 11.57 3.72 -3.23
N MET A 193 12.38 3.35 -4.22
CA MET A 193 13.48 4.14 -4.73
C MET A 193 13.06 4.85 -6.02
N LEU A 194 13.22 6.17 -6.01
CA LEU A 194 12.84 7.06 -7.12
C LEU A 194 14.04 7.38 -8.02
N GLU A 195 15.20 7.57 -7.42
CA GLU A 195 16.40 7.94 -8.16
C GLU A 195 17.64 7.40 -7.45
N ALA A 196 18.64 7.02 -8.24
CA ALA A 196 19.94 6.60 -7.74
C ALA A 196 21.03 7.20 -8.63
N HIS A 197 21.96 7.91 -8.00
CA HIS A 197 23.18 8.37 -8.65
C HIS A 197 24.36 7.65 -8.04
N CYS A 198 24.91 6.70 -8.78
CA CYS A 198 26.02 5.87 -8.33
C CYS A 198 27.35 6.36 -8.89
N GLN A 199 28.35 6.42 -8.02
CA GLN A 199 29.76 6.55 -8.40
C GLN A 199 30.45 5.20 -8.12
N PRO A 200 31.21 4.67 -9.09
CA PRO A 200 31.96 3.44 -8.86
C PRO A 200 33.01 3.68 -7.77
N ILE A 201 33.12 2.74 -6.83
CA ILE A 201 34.12 2.83 -5.74
C ILE A 201 35.52 2.48 -6.26
N PHE A 202 35.58 1.72 -7.35
CA PHE A 202 36.80 1.36 -8.04
C PHE A 202 36.86 2.14 -9.35
N ASP A 203 37.79 3.09 -9.45
CA ASP A 203 38.30 3.56 -10.74
C ASP A 203 38.90 2.35 -11.45
N LYS A 204 38.12 1.66 -12.29
CA LYS A 204 38.72 0.80 -13.30
C LYS A 204 39.18 1.76 -14.41
N PRO A 205 40.49 1.86 -14.72
CA PRO A 205 40.91 2.53 -15.93
C PRO A 205 40.21 1.85 -17.12
N PRO A 206 39.87 2.58 -18.19
CA PRO A 206 39.35 1.96 -19.40
C PRO A 206 40.41 0.96 -19.93
N GLU A 207 40.01 -0.31 -20.05
CA GLU A 207 40.72 -1.33 -20.86
C GLU A 207 40.31 -1.21 -22.32
#